data_AF-A0A2D9WK23-F1
#
_entry.id   AF-A0A2D9WK23-F1
#
_cell.length_a   1.000
_cell.length_b   1.000
_cell.length_c   1.000
_cell.angle_alpha   90.00
_cell.angle_beta   90.00
_cell.angle_gamma   90.00
#
_symmetry.space_group_name_H-M   'P 1'
#
loop_
_entity.id
_entity.type
_entity.pdbx_description
1 polymer ?
#
loop_
_entity_poly.entity_id
_entity_poly.type
_entity_poly.pdbx_seq_one_letter_code
_entity_poly.pdbx_strand_id
1 'polypeptide(L)'
;VQLPSTEPYLSELRLQLVRGMRGIPIDERREIRIPRSVTLAKLENTGAYMSVAGGFSTEWLALSEGVQGSFHLDSHKISRLPKERAEVESMMTQIRDRAMLLREGELTELDIFDHWTISHLPETLNPGVAVIWPPPELDPNDGTPVRRDLRRVLKRVQQADMSKADMKVLVVTTAATHIDQELVTTAIKGMSPATYGMLDLVVVVADGELRQVLQPRALPWSTS
;
A
#
# COMPACT_ATOMS: atom_id res chain seq x y z
N VAL A 1 5.25 -28.41 1.95
CA VAL A 1 6.45 -27.66 1.48
C VAL A 1 7.16 -27.18 2.71
N GLN A 2 8.40 -27.62 2.95
CA GLN A 2 9.20 -27.18 4.09
C GLN A 2 9.71 -25.76 3.78
N LEU A 3 9.42 -24.79 4.64
CA LEU A 3 9.83 -23.41 4.43
C LEU A 3 11.33 -23.25 4.74
N PRO A 4 12.07 -22.40 4.00
CA PRO A 4 13.45 -22.04 4.34
C PRO A 4 13.53 -21.49 5.76
N SER A 5 14.53 -21.91 6.53
CA SER A 5 14.74 -21.44 7.90
C SER A 5 15.18 -19.98 7.99
N THR A 6 15.76 -19.43 6.93
CA THR A 6 16.28 -18.06 6.87
C THR A 6 15.22 -17.00 6.57
N GLU A 7 14.14 -17.36 5.88
CA GLU A 7 13.05 -16.44 5.49
C GLU A 7 11.67 -17.11 5.51
N PRO A 8 11.24 -17.68 6.67
CA PRO A 8 10.00 -18.46 6.73
C PRO A 8 8.77 -17.61 6.39
N TYR A 9 8.72 -16.35 6.82
CA TYR A 9 7.59 -15.44 6.58
C TYR A 9 7.42 -15.05 5.11
N LEU A 10 8.51 -14.68 4.42
CA LEU A 10 8.46 -14.34 2.99
C LEU A 10 8.10 -15.57 2.15
N SER A 11 8.60 -16.73 2.53
CA SER A 11 8.29 -17.98 1.85
C SER A 11 6.83 -18.41 2.06
N GLU A 12 6.30 -18.25 3.27
CA GLU A 12 4.88 -18.46 3.56
C GLU A 12 4.00 -17.52 2.74
N LEU A 13 4.34 -16.22 2.73
CA LEU A 13 3.63 -15.22 1.94
C LEU A 13 3.64 -15.58 0.45
N ARG A 14 4.81 -15.91 -0.14
CA ARG A 14 4.91 -16.37 -1.53
C ARG A 14 4.00 -17.57 -1.82
N LEU A 15 3.96 -18.57 -0.93
CA LEU A 15 3.08 -19.73 -1.11
C LEU A 15 1.59 -19.37 -1.05
N GLN A 16 1.19 -18.48 -0.13
CA GLN A 16 -0.20 -18.02 -0.03
C GLN A 16 -0.59 -17.20 -1.27
N LEU A 17 0.29 -16.32 -1.75
CA LEU A 17 0.09 -15.55 -2.97
C LEU A 17 -0.07 -16.47 -4.19
N VAL A 18 0.81 -17.47 -4.34
CA VAL A 18 0.71 -18.46 -5.42
C VAL A 18 -0.58 -19.28 -5.37
N ARG A 19 -1.09 -19.58 -4.18
CA ARG A 19 -2.41 -20.23 -4.03
C ARG A 19 -3.55 -19.29 -4.43
N GLY A 20 -3.47 -18.02 -4.04
CA GLY A 20 -4.44 -16.98 -4.38
C GLY A 20 -4.52 -16.69 -5.88
N MET A 21 -3.45 -16.99 -6.64
CA MET A 21 -3.41 -16.85 -8.10
C MET A 21 -4.28 -17.86 -8.86
N ARG A 22 -4.75 -18.93 -8.21
CA ARG A 22 -5.55 -19.96 -8.89
C ARG A 22 -6.83 -19.36 -9.46
N GLY A 23 -7.03 -19.53 -10.77
CA GLY A 23 -8.21 -19.04 -11.48
C GLY A 23 -8.24 -17.53 -11.67
N ILE A 24 -7.07 -16.87 -11.69
CA ILE A 24 -6.91 -15.51 -12.23
C ILE A 24 -6.48 -15.63 -13.69
N PRO A 25 -7.30 -15.18 -14.64
CA PRO A 25 -6.92 -15.07 -16.04
C PRO A 25 -5.64 -14.24 -16.23
N ILE A 26 -4.99 -14.42 -17.37
CA ILE A 26 -3.84 -13.60 -17.74
C ILE A 26 -4.32 -12.16 -17.92
N ASP A 27 -3.47 -11.20 -17.57
CA ASP A 27 -3.79 -9.76 -17.63
C ASP A 27 -4.92 -9.33 -16.67
N GLU A 28 -5.26 -10.20 -15.71
CA GLU A 28 -6.16 -9.86 -14.62
C GLU A 28 -5.43 -9.67 -13.29
N ARG A 29 -6.09 -8.91 -12.42
CA ARG A 29 -5.66 -8.62 -11.06
C ARG A 29 -6.73 -9.03 -10.07
N ARG A 30 -6.31 -9.40 -8.87
CA ARG A 30 -7.21 -9.72 -7.76
C ARG A 30 -6.59 -9.31 -6.45
N GLU A 31 -7.41 -8.86 -5.52
CA GLU A 31 -7.03 -8.76 -4.12
C GLU A 31 -7.30 -10.10 -3.44
N ILE A 32 -6.28 -10.67 -2.80
CA ILE A 32 -6.42 -11.91 -2.03
C ILE A 32 -6.35 -11.63 -0.54
N ARG A 33 -7.07 -12.45 0.22
CA ARG A 33 -7.14 -12.37 1.67
C ARG A 33 -6.28 -13.46 2.29
N ILE A 34 -5.31 -13.07 3.11
CA ILE A 34 -4.44 -13.98 3.84
C ILE A 34 -4.83 -13.92 5.32
N PRO A 35 -5.33 -15.00 5.92
CA PRO A 35 -5.67 -15.02 7.35
C PRO A 35 -4.43 -14.73 8.21
N ARG A 36 -4.57 -13.83 9.17
CA ARG A 36 -3.54 -13.44 10.16
C ARG A 36 -4.20 -13.27 11.51
N SER A 37 -3.48 -13.63 12.57
CA SER A 37 -3.91 -13.39 13.95
C SER A 37 -3.31 -12.06 14.42
N VAL A 38 -4.13 -11.21 15.04
CA VAL A 38 -3.69 -10.02 15.77
C VAL A 38 -3.98 -10.19 17.26
N THR A 39 -3.17 -9.57 18.10
CA THR A 39 -3.32 -9.68 19.55
C THR A 39 -3.98 -8.42 20.10
N LEU A 40 -5.02 -8.60 20.90
CA LEU A 40 -5.71 -7.51 21.59
C LEU A 40 -5.67 -7.77 23.09
N ALA A 41 -5.20 -6.79 23.86
CA ALA A 41 -5.15 -6.84 25.31
C ALA A 41 -5.89 -5.66 25.92
N LYS A 42 -6.64 -5.90 26.99
CA LYS A 42 -7.21 -4.83 27.82
C LYS A 42 -6.29 -4.57 29.00
N LEU A 43 -5.79 -3.35 29.09
CA LEU A 43 -4.81 -2.96 30.10
C LEU A 43 -5.49 -2.46 31.37
N GLU A 44 -6.49 -1.59 31.23
CA GLU A 44 -7.23 -1.00 32.35
C GLU A 44 -8.72 -0.86 32.00
N ASN A 45 -9.58 -0.87 33.01
CA ASN A 45 -11.01 -0.54 32.83
C ASN A 45 -11.30 0.96 32.69
N THR A 46 -10.30 1.82 32.96
CA THR A 46 -10.42 3.27 32.86
C THR A 46 -9.87 3.81 31.54
N GLY A 47 -10.44 4.91 31.06
CA GLY A 47 -10.07 5.53 29.79
C GLY A 47 -10.99 5.14 28.62
N ALA A 48 -10.63 5.60 27.43
CA ALA A 48 -11.32 5.32 26.18
C ALA A 48 -10.30 5.45 25.02
N TYR A 49 -9.32 4.56 25.01
CA TYR A 49 -8.21 4.63 24.06
C TYR A 49 -7.67 3.26 23.72
N MET A 50 -7.29 3.08 22.45
CA MET A 50 -6.60 1.92 21.95
C MET A 50 -5.24 2.34 21.38
N SER A 51 -4.17 1.87 22.01
CA SER A 51 -2.84 1.91 21.39
C SER A 51 -2.76 0.86 20.31
N VAL A 52 -2.34 1.25 19.10
CA VAL A 52 -2.28 0.35 17.96
C VAL A 52 -0.87 0.35 17.38
N ALA A 53 -0.32 -0.83 17.19
CA ALA A 53 0.95 -1.03 16.49
C ALA A 53 0.73 -1.91 15.25
N GLY A 54 1.49 -1.67 14.18
CA GLY A 54 1.38 -2.43 12.92
C GLY A 54 0.35 -1.89 11.92
N GLY A 55 -0.27 -2.78 11.14
CA GLY A 55 -1.07 -2.42 9.96
C GLY A 55 -2.29 -1.53 10.21
N PHE A 56 -2.85 -1.53 11.41
CA PHE A 56 -3.98 -0.67 11.80
C PHE A 56 -3.55 0.66 12.46
N SER A 57 -2.25 0.95 12.52
CA SER A 57 -1.73 2.13 13.23
C SER A 57 -2.33 3.46 12.74
N THR A 58 -2.64 3.60 11.45
CA THR A 58 -3.29 4.81 10.91
C THR A 58 -4.75 4.96 11.33
N GLU A 59 -5.39 3.86 11.77
CA GLU A 59 -6.80 3.78 12.15
C GLU A 59 -7.01 3.87 13.68
N TRP A 60 -5.94 4.13 14.46
CA TRP A 60 -5.98 4.12 15.93
C TRP A 60 -7.09 4.98 16.53
N LEU A 61 -7.37 6.14 15.90
CA LEU A 61 -8.38 7.08 16.38
C LEU A 61 -9.77 6.45 16.23
N ALA A 62 -10.10 5.94 15.04
CA ALA A 62 -11.37 5.27 14.77
C ALA A 62 -11.56 4.01 15.62
N LEU A 63 -10.48 3.27 15.89
CA LEU A 63 -10.50 2.12 16.79
C LEU A 63 -10.72 2.49 18.26
N SER A 64 -10.28 3.68 18.68
CA SER A 64 -10.49 4.20 20.02
C SER A 64 -11.92 4.73 20.23
N GLU A 65 -12.67 4.99 19.17
CA GLU A 65 -14.04 5.48 19.26
C GLU A 65 -14.98 4.38 19.78
N GLY A 66 -15.62 4.66 20.92
CA GLY A 66 -16.67 3.83 21.50
C GLY A 66 -16.19 2.69 22.41
N VAL A 67 -14.89 2.56 22.63
CA VAL A 67 -14.35 1.56 23.58
C VAL A 67 -14.31 2.10 25.01
N GLN A 68 -14.54 1.22 26.00
CA GLN A 68 -14.44 1.55 27.42
C GLN A 68 -13.23 0.85 28.04
N GLY A 69 -12.27 1.65 28.52
CA GLY A 69 -10.99 1.20 29.04
C GLY A 69 -9.81 1.58 28.14
N SER A 70 -8.64 1.09 28.51
CA SER A 70 -7.41 1.21 27.73
C SER A 70 -7.01 -0.13 27.14
N PHE A 71 -6.66 -0.12 25.86
CA PHE A 71 -6.36 -1.33 25.09
C PHE A 71 -5.02 -1.22 24.36
N HIS A 72 -4.43 -2.38 24.08
CA HIS A 72 -3.30 -2.52 23.18
C HIS A 72 -3.64 -3.52 22.07
N LEU A 73 -3.55 -3.07 20.82
CA LEU A 73 -3.69 -3.87 19.63
C LEU A 73 -2.33 -4.01 18.94
N ASP A 74 -1.82 -5.24 18.91
CA ASP A 74 -0.66 -5.61 18.11
C ASP A 74 -1.13 -6.22 16.78
N SER A 75 -0.99 -5.43 15.70
CA SER A 75 -1.34 -5.80 14.33
C SER A 75 -0.12 -5.83 13.39
N HIS A 76 1.10 -6.07 13.89
CA HIS A 76 2.31 -6.12 13.04
C HIS A 76 2.28 -7.22 11.96
N LYS A 77 1.46 -8.27 12.18
CA LYS A 77 1.26 -9.33 11.19
C LYS A 77 0.36 -8.89 10.02
N ILE A 78 -0.31 -7.75 10.13
CA ILE A 78 -1.06 -7.12 9.04
C ILE A 78 -0.11 -6.17 8.32
N SER A 79 0.21 -6.51 7.08
CA SER A 79 1.07 -5.71 6.22
C SER A 79 0.24 -4.70 5.41
N ARG A 80 -0.98 -5.09 5.05
CA ARG A 80 -1.85 -4.36 4.13
C ARG A 80 -3.31 -4.48 4.57
N LEU A 81 -3.95 -3.33 4.72
CA LEU A 81 -5.40 -3.22 4.86
C LEU A 81 -6.07 -3.36 3.47
N PRO A 82 -7.36 -3.73 3.42
CA PRO A 82 -8.10 -3.75 2.15
C PRO A 82 -8.20 -2.35 1.55
N LYS A 83 -8.27 -2.31 0.21
CA LYS A 83 -8.55 -1.06 -0.51
C LYS A 83 -9.95 -0.51 -0.20
N GLU A 84 -10.92 -1.40 -0.01
CA GLU A 84 -12.32 -1.04 0.21
C GLU A 84 -12.55 -0.56 1.65
N ARG A 85 -12.98 0.69 1.82
CA ARG A 85 -13.14 1.29 3.16
C ARG A 85 -14.17 0.55 4.02
N ALA A 86 -15.25 0.05 3.40
CA ALA A 86 -16.26 -0.73 4.12
C ALA A 86 -15.68 -2.03 4.71
N GLU A 87 -14.69 -2.66 4.05
CA GLU A 87 -14.00 -3.83 4.60
C GLU A 87 -13.10 -3.45 5.77
N VAL A 88 -12.37 -2.32 5.70
CA VAL A 88 -11.58 -1.80 6.82
C VAL A 88 -12.49 -1.55 8.04
N GLU A 89 -13.64 -0.91 7.82
CA GLU A 89 -14.62 -0.62 8.89
C GLU A 89 -15.22 -1.89 9.49
N SER A 90 -15.46 -2.92 8.67
CA SER A 90 -15.89 -4.24 9.15
C SER A 90 -14.84 -4.88 10.06
N MET A 91 -13.55 -4.84 9.68
CA MET A 91 -12.45 -5.37 10.50
C MET A 91 -12.31 -4.58 11.81
N MET A 92 -12.39 -3.25 11.76
CA MET A 92 -12.36 -2.41 12.97
C MET A 92 -13.53 -2.70 13.91
N THR A 93 -14.71 -2.96 13.36
CA THR A 93 -15.89 -3.33 14.15
C THR A 93 -15.67 -4.68 14.84
N GLN A 94 -15.14 -5.68 14.13
CA GLN A 94 -14.76 -6.97 14.73
C GLN A 94 -13.76 -6.81 15.89
N ILE A 95 -12.76 -5.94 15.74
CA ILE A 95 -11.79 -5.64 16.80
C ILE A 95 -12.48 -5.02 18.02
N ARG A 96 -13.33 -4.01 17.82
CA ARG A 96 -14.05 -3.33 18.90
C ARG A 96 -15.03 -4.25 19.62
N ASP A 97 -15.79 -5.06 18.88
CA ASP A 97 -16.72 -6.04 19.43
C ASP A 97 -15.98 -7.02 20.34
N ARG A 98 -14.79 -7.46 19.94
CA ARG A 98 -13.94 -8.32 20.78
C ARG A 98 -13.41 -7.58 22.00
N ALA A 99 -13.02 -6.31 21.87
CA ALA A 99 -12.55 -5.48 22.96
C ALA A 99 -13.58 -5.38 24.09
N MET A 100 -14.86 -5.26 23.75
CA MET A 100 -15.97 -5.17 24.71
C MET A 100 -16.14 -6.43 25.57
N LEU A 101 -15.62 -7.57 25.13
CA LEU A 101 -15.71 -8.84 25.85
C LEU A 101 -14.56 -9.04 26.85
N LEU A 102 -13.50 -8.24 26.76
CA LEU A 102 -12.30 -8.40 27.58
C LEU A 102 -12.46 -7.76 28.95
N ARG A 103 -11.96 -8.46 29.96
CA ARG A 103 -11.71 -7.92 31.29
C ARG A 103 -10.30 -7.36 31.39
N GLU A 104 -10.09 -6.50 32.37
CA GLU A 104 -8.77 -5.95 32.66
C GLU A 104 -7.74 -7.06 32.90
N GLY A 105 -6.58 -6.95 32.22
CA GLY A 105 -5.51 -7.96 32.24
C GLY A 105 -5.73 -9.13 31.28
N GLU A 106 -6.86 -9.22 30.59
CA GLU A 106 -7.10 -10.27 29.59
C GLU A 106 -6.50 -9.91 28.23
N LEU A 107 -6.00 -10.95 27.56
CA LEU A 107 -5.54 -10.89 26.18
C LEU A 107 -6.31 -11.90 25.34
N THR A 108 -6.50 -11.58 24.06
CA THR A 108 -7.11 -12.49 23.09
C THR A 108 -6.47 -12.31 21.73
N GLU A 109 -6.61 -13.35 20.92
CA GLU A 109 -6.25 -13.32 19.51
C GLU A 109 -7.53 -13.16 18.67
N LEU A 110 -7.40 -12.44 17.56
CA LEU A 110 -8.43 -12.27 16.55
C LEU A 110 -7.89 -12.66 15.19
N ASP A 111 -8.63 -13.51 14.50
CA ASP A 111 -8.39 -13.79 13.08
C ASP A 111 -8.96 -12.66 12.23
N ILE A 112 -8.06 -12.00 11.50
CA ILE A 112 -8.35 -10.93 10.56
C ILE A 112 -7.60 -11.22 9.25
N PHE A 113 -7.88 -10.49 8.18
CA PHE A 113 -7.23 -10.68 6.88
C PHE A 113 -6.19 -9.61 6.59
N ASP A 114 -5.09 -10.06 6.00
CA ASP A 114 -4.08 -9.23 5.34
C ASP A 114 -4.36 -9.25 3.84
N HIS A 115 -4.42 -8.08 3.19
CA HIS A 115 -4.94 -7.93 1.84
C HIS A 115 -3.84 -7.68 0.81
N TRP A 116 -3.72 -8.54 -0.19
CA TRP A 116 -2.65 -8.47 -1.18
C TRP A 116 -3.19 -8.40 -2.59
N THR A 117 -2.91 -7.30 -3.28
CA THR A 117 -3.10 -7.21 -4.73
C THR A 117 -2.07 -8.06 -5.46
N ILE A 118 -2.55 -8.97 -6.29
CA ILE A 118 -1.74 -9.78 -7.19
C ILE A 118 -2.17 -9.53 -8.64
N SER A 119 -1.20 -9.38 -9.53
CA SER A 119 -1.44 -9.20 -10.97
C SER A 119 -0.77 -10.32 -11.75
N HIS A 120 -1.56 -11.00 -12.59
CA HIS A 120 -1.04 -12.00 -13.50
C HIS A 120 -0.48 -11.31 -14.75
N LEU A 121 0.82 -11.46 -14.98
CA LEU A 121 1.48 -10.76 -16.09
C LEU A 121 1.01 -11.30 -17.45
N PRO A 122 0.87 -10.42 -18.47
CA PRO A 122 0.59 -10.83 -19.84
C PRO A 122 1.58 -11.87 -20.39
N GLU A 123 1.11 -12.75 -21.28
CA GLU A 123 1.97 -13.73 -21.98
C GLU A 123 3.05 -13.08 -22.85
N THR A 124 2.85 -11.81 -23.24
CA THR A 124 3.82 -11.03 -24.00
C THR A 124 5.04 -10.64 -23.17
N LEU A 125 4.95 -10.73 -21.85
CA LEU A 125 6.05 -10.60 -20.90
C LEU A 125 6.48 -12.00 -20.41
N ASN A 126 7.58 -12.06 -19.66
CA ASN A 126 7.93 -13.31 -18.98
C ASN A 126 6.75 -13.73 -18.09
N PRO A 127 6.18 -14.95 -18.28
CA PRO A 127 5.03 -15.40 -17.52
C PRO A 127 5.37 -15.43 -16.03
N GLY A 128 4.49 -14.86 -15.21
CA GLY A 128 4.75 -14.69 -13.79
C GLY A 128 3.73 -13.76 -13.12
N VAL A 129 4.02 -13.44 -11.85
CA VAL A 129 3.17 -12.57 -11.03
C VAL A 129 4.00 -11.46 -10.43
N ALA A 130 3.45 -10.25 -10.47
CA ALA A 130 4.03 -9.09 -9.84
C ALA A 130 3.33 -8.80 -8.52
N VAL A 131 4.13 -8.55 -7.50
CA VAL A 131 3.71 -8.08 -6.17
C VAL A 131 4.60 -6.89 -5.83
N ILE A 132 3.98 -5.77 -5.50
CA ILE A 132 4.70 -4.55 -5.11
C ILE A 132 4.55 -4.39 -3.60
N TRP A 133 5.65 -4.12 -2.91
CA TRP A 133 5.68 -3.94 -1.45
C TRP A 133 6.79 -2.94 -1.08
N PRO A 134 6.56 -2.01 -0.14
CA PRO A 134 7.62 -1.17 0.41
C PRO A 134 8.70 -2.00 1.09
N PRO A 135 9.99 -1.69 0.86
CA PRO A 135 11.05 -2.34 1.63
C PRO A 135 10.84 -2.03 3.13
N PRO A 136 11.23 -2.93 4.05
CA PRO A 136 10.95 -2.78 5.48
C PRO A 136 11.45 -1.47 6.11
N GLU A 137 12.50 -0.88 5.53
CA GLU A 137 13.13 0.35 6.00
C GLU A 137 12.42 1.63 5.53
N LEU A 138 11.41 1.51 4.67
CA LEU A 138 10.69 2.64 4.10
C LEU A 138 9.31 2.75 4.73
N ASP A 139 9.07 3.86 5.43
CA ASP A 139 7.72 4.27 5.81
C ASP A 139 7.00 4.79 4.56
N PRO A 140 5.95 4.12 4.07
CA PRO A 140 5.21 4.55 2.89
C PRO A 140 4.52 5.90 3.07
N ASN A 141 4.35 6.37 4.31
CA ASN A 141 3.74 7.67 4.63
C ASN A 141 4.76 8.82 4.69
N ASP A 142 6.07 8.54 4.73
CA ASP A 142 7.08 9.60 4.69
C ASP A 142 7.28 10.12 3.26
N GLY A 143 6.78 11.33 3.01
CA GLY A 143 6.95 12.00 1.72
C GLY A 143 8.35 12.55 1.47
N THR A 144 9.24 12.54 2.47
CA THR A 144 10.58 13.15 2.37
C THR A 144 11.50 12.40 1.40
N PRO A 145 11.65 11.06 1.49
CA PRO A 145 12.34 10.27 0.48
C PRO A 145 11.77 10.49 -0.93
N VAL A 146 10.43 10.45 -1.06
CA VAL A 146 9.74 10.60 -2.34
C VAL A 146 10.06 11.94 -2.99
N ARG A 147 9.95 13.06 -2.25
CA ARG A 147 10.31 14.40 -2.76
C ARG A 147 11.77 14.49 -3.17
N ARG A 148 12.69 13.96 -2.37
CA ARG A 148 14.13 13.99 -2.62
C ARG A 148 14.49 13.21 -3.88
N ASP A 149 13.97 12.00 -4.00
CA ASP A 149 14.29 11.09 -5.09
C ASP A 149 13.64 11.54 -6.40
N LEU A 150 12.41 12.05 -6.34
CA LEU A 150 11.76 12.67 -7.50
C LEU A 150 12.55 13.87 -8.02
N ARG A 151 13.04 14.77 -7.16
CA ARG A 151 13.91 15.89 -7.58
C ARG A 151 15.19 15.39 -8.26
N ARG A 152 15.79 14.33 -7.73
CA ARG A 152 17.00 13.71 -8.31
C ARG A 152 16.70 13.13 -9.69
N VAL A 153 15.60 12.41 -9.85
CA VAL A 153 15.16 11.84 -11.13
C VAL A 153 14.88 12.94 -12.13
N LEU A 154 14.09 13.95 -11.78
CA LEU A 154 13.78 15.06 -12.67
C LEU A 154 15.04 15.80 -13.14
N LYS A 155 16.01 16.02 -12.25
CA LYS A 155 17.31 16.60 -12.62
C LYS A 155 18.07 15.76 -13.64
N ARG A 156 18.02 14.42 -13.54
CA ARG A 156 18.62 13.51 -14.53
C ARG A 156 17.89 13.58 -15.86
N VAL A 157 16.55 13.62 -15.84
CA VAL A 157 15.74 13.77 -17.05
C VAL A 157 16.05 15.08 -17.76
N GLN A 158 16.30 16.18 -17.03
CA GLN A 158 16.67 17.47 -17.63
C GLN A 158 17.99 17.44 -18.40
N GLN A 159 18.84 16.46 -18.11
CA GLN A 159 20.13 16.26 -18.78
C GLN A 159 20.05 15.27 -19.94
N ALA A 160 18.91 14.60 -20.11
CA ALA A 160 18.72 13.64 -21.20
C ALA A 160 18.41 14.38 -22.51
N ASP A 161 19.03 13.95 -23.61
CA ASP A 161 18.65 14.42 -24.94
C ASP A 161 17.33 13.78 -25.35
N MET A 162 16.24 14.55 -25.23
CA MET A 162 14.90 14.16 -25.65
C MET A 162 14.42 14.98 -26.86
N SER A 163 15.34 15.58 -27.63
CA SER A 163 15.01 16.49 -28.74
C SER A 163 14.21 15.85 -29.88
N LYS A 164 14.33 14.52 -30.06
CA LYS A 164 13.68 13.75 -31.12
C LYS A 164 12.42 12.98 -30.67
N ALA A 165 12.02 13.11 -29.42
CA ALA A 165 10.86 12.38 -28.90
C ALA A 165 9.57 13.16 -29.14
N ASP A 166 8.59 12.54 -29.78
CA ASP A 166 7.25 13.10 -29.98
C ASP A 166 6.47 13.23 -28.67
N MET A 167 6.83 12.44 -27.65
CA MET A 167 6.24 12.46 -26.32
C MET A 167 7.28 12.12 -25.25
N LYS A 168 7.28 12.89 -24.16
CA LYS A 168 8.20 12.74 -23.03
C LYS A 168 7.42 12.35 -21.78
N VAL A 169 7.52 11.07 -21.43
CA VAL A 169 6.78 10.48 -20.31
C VAL A 169 7.74 10.11 -19.18
N LEU A 170 7.43 10.52 -17.96
CA LEU A 170 8.07 10.00 -16.76
C LEU A 170 7.14 9.00 -16.06
N VAL A 171 7.57 7.75 -15.99
CA VAL A 171 6.88 6.70 -15.24
C VAL A 171 7.58 6.54 -13.88
N VAL A 172 6.85 6.81 -12.81
CA VAL A 172 7.34 6.72 -11.42
C VAL A 172 6.73 5.49 -10.77
N THR A 173 7.55 4.49 -10.48
CA THR A 173 7.09 3.35 -9.66
C THR A 173 7.30 3.71 -8.19
N THR A 174 6.26 3.59 -7.38
CA THR A 174 6.30 3.86 -5.94
C THR A 174 5.84 2.65 -5.15
N ALA A 175 6.33 2.53 -3.92
CA ALA A 175 6.01 1.43 -3.04
C ALA A 175 4.82 1.75 -2.11
N ALA A 176 3.86 2.53 -2.61
CA ALA A 176 2.61 2.76 -1.89
C ALA A 176 1.78 1.47 -1.86
N THR A 177 1.10 1.22 -0.74
CA THR A 177 0.23 0.05 -0.59
C THR A 177 -0.94 0.10 -1.57
N HIS A 178 -1.51 1.28 -1.78
CA HIS A 178 -2.53 1.55 -2.81
C HIS A 178 -2.22 2.85 -3.56
N ILE A 179 -2.75 2.99 -4.79
CA ILE A 179 -2.44 4.12 -5.68
C ILE A 179 -2.94 5.49 -5.17
N ASP A 180 -3.94 5.50 -4.30
CA ASP A 180 -4.52 6.69 -3.68
C ASP A 180 -3.67 7.21 -2.51
N GLN A 181 -2.84 6.35 -1.93
CA GLN A 181 -1.89 6.69 -0.86
C GLN A 181 -0.54 7.19 -1.40
N GLU A 182 -0.38 7.25 -2.72
CA GLU A 182 0.89 7.66 -3.32
C GLU A 182 1.24 9.13 -2.99
N LEU A 183 2.53 9.43 -2.83
CA LEU A 183 3.00 10.76 -2.41
C LEU A 183 3.64 11.58 -3.54
N VAL A 184 3.73 11.05 -4.75
CA VAL A 184 4.30 11.71 -5.93
C VAL A 184 3.43 12.90 -6.36
N THR A 185 2.09 12.81 -6.30
CA THR A 185 1.21 13.96 -6.60
C THR A 185 1.52 15.13 -5.68
N THR A 186 1.57 14.88 -4.38
CA THR A 186 1.87 15.90 -3.38
C THR A 186 3.29 16.44 -3.57
N ALA A 187 4.25 15.58 -3.90
CA ALA A 187 5.62 15.99 -4.19
C ALA A 187 5.70 16.93 -5.40
N ILE A 188 5.02 16.64 -6.51
CA ILE A 188 5.00 17.46 -7.73
C ILE A 188 4.34 18.80 -7.49
N LYS A 189 3.19 18.83 -6.77
CA LYS A 189 2.49 20.07 -6.42
C LYS A 189 3.38 21.04 -5.62
N GLY A 190 4.30 20.52 -4.83
CA GLY A 190 5.28 21.33 -4.08
C GLY A 190 6.54 21.74 -4.84
N MET A 191 6.65 21.44 -6.14
CA MET A 191 7.81 21.78 -6.98
C MET A 191 7.50 22.90 -7.98
N SER A 192 8.54 23.61 -8.41
CA SER A 192 8.41 24.59 -9.49
C SER A 192 8.03 23.88 -10.81
N PRO A 193 7.02 24.37 -11.55
CA PRO A 193 6.65 23.82 -12.85
C PRO A 193 7.80 23.75 -13.86
N ALA A 194 8.79 24.64 -13.74
CA ALA A 194 9.99 24.62 -14.60
C ALA A 194 10.80 23.32 -14.45
N THR A 195 10.68 22.60 -13.33
CA THR A 195 11.42 21.35 -13.07
C THR A 195 10.88 20.17 -13.89
N TYR A 196 9.60 20.19 -14.26
CA TYR A 196 8.95 19.10 -15.00
C TYR A 196 8.26 19.56 -16.28
N GLY A 197 8.35 20.84 -16.66
CA GLY A 197 7.64 21.41 -17.82
C GLY A 197 8.10 20.89 -19.19
N MET A 198 9.20 20.16 -19.26
CA MET A 198 9.65 19.45 -20.46
C MET A 198 8.95 18.09 -20.66
N LEU A 199 8.21 17.60 -19.66
CA LEU A 199 7.49 16.34 -19.71
C LEU A 199 6.04 16.60 -20.14
N ASP A 200 5.54 15.76 -21.03
CA ASP A 200 4.15 15.80 -21.48
C ASP A 200 3.24 15.04 -20.52
N LEU A 201 3.77 14.03 -19.83
CA LEU A 201 3.02 13.15 -18.96
C LEU A 201 3.89 12.67 -17.81
N VAL A 202 3.31 12.66 -16.61
CA VAL A 202 3.87 11.93 -15.46
C VAL A 202 2.84 10.92 -14.99
N VAL A 203 3.23 9.64 -14.98
CA VAL A 203 2.39 8.53 -14.52
C VAL A 203 3.03 7.92 -13.29
N VAL A 204 2.20 7.61 -12.30
CA VAL A 204 2.60 6.83 -11.13
C VAL A 204 2.08 5.41 -11.29
N VAL A 205 2.95 4.45 -11.00
CA VAL A 205 2.62 3.04 -10.87
C VAL A 205 2.73 2.67 -9.39
N ALA A 206 1.64 2.19 -8.82
CA ALA A 206 1.61 1.64 -7.46
C ALA A 206 0.58 0.53 -7.40
N ASP A 207 0.92 -0.55 -6.71
CA ASP A 207 0.00 -1.68 -6.47
C ASP A 207 -0.67 -2.23 -7.75
N GLY A 208 0.07 -2.25 -8.87
CA GLY A 208 -0.45 -2.70 -10.17
C GLY A 208 -1.46 -1.76 -10.82
N GLU A 209 -1.65 -0.55 -10.29
CA GLU A 209 -2.48 0.50 -10.87
C GLU A 209 -1.64 1.62 -11.47
N LEU A 210 -2.21 2.32 -12.45
CA LEU A 210 -1.62 3.49 -13.10
C LEU A 210 -2.47 4.72 -12.81
N ARG A 211 -1.83 5.80 -12.37
CA ARG A 211 -2.51 7.09 -12.19
C ARG A 211 -1.69 8.21 -12.82
N GLN A 212 -2.37 9.03 -13.62
CA GLN A 212 -1.78 10.22 -14.21
C GLN A 212 -1.69 11.32 -13.15
N VAL A 213 -0.50 11.92 -13.00
CA VAL A 213 -0.24 13.00 -12.05
C VAL A 213 -0.12 14.34 -12.75
N LEU A 214 0.54 14.35 -13.91
CA LEU A 214 0.60 15.49 -14.81
C LEU A 214 -0.08 15.09 -16.11
N GLN A 215 -1.11 15.81 -16.52
CA GLN A 215 -1.79 15.58 -17.79
C GLN A 215 -1.12 16.39 -18.93
N PRO A 216 -1.14 15.88 -20.17
CA PRO A 216 -0.68 16.63 -21.33
C PRO A 216 -1.50 17.90 -21.50
N ARG A 217 -0.85 19.03 -21.78
CA ARG A 217 -1.53 20.30 -22.06
C ARG A 217 -2.28 20.27 -23.40
N ALA A 218 -1.83 19.44 -24.33
CA ALA A 218 -2.48 19.09 -25.59
C ALA A 218 -1.95 17.72 -26.05
N LEU A 219 -2.77 16.92 -26.73
CA LEU A 219 -2.31 15.67 -27.34
C LEU A 219 -1.76 15.97 -28.74
N PRO A 220 -0.66 15.33 -29.19
CA PRO A 220 -0.07 15.60 -30.50
C PRO A 220 -1.04 15.44 -31.68
N TRP A 221 -2.08 14.62 -31.52
CA TRP A 221 -3.09 14.32 -32.53
C TRP A 221 -4.42 15.06 -32.34
N SER A 222 -4.58 15.89 -31.31
CA SER A 222 -5.86 16.62 -31.07
C SER A 222 -6.07 17.81 -32.00
N THR A 223 -5.10 18.12 -32.86
CA THR A 223 -5.18 19.17 -33.89
C THR A 223 -5.25 18.59 -35.32
N SER A 224 -5.57 17.31 -35.45
CA SER A 224 -5.83 16.65 -36.75
C SER A 224 -7.32 16.65 -37.08
#